data_AF-A0A9J8C189-F1
#
_entry.id   AF-A0A9J8C189-F1
#
_cell.length_a   1.000
_cell.length_b   1.000
_cell.length_c   1.000
_cell.angle_alpha   90.00
_cell.angle_beta   90.00
_cell.angle_gamma   90.00
#
_symmetry.space_group_name_H-M   'P 1'
#
loop_
_entity.id
_entity.type
_entity.pdbx_description
1 polymer ?
#
loop_
_entity_poly.entity_id
_entity_poly.type
_entity_poly.pdbx_seq_one_letter_code
_entity_poly.pdbx_strand_id
1 'polypeptide(L)'
;MAAAFPYRGVPGTMPPGVPPPPPAVAPVPDYMTEEKLQEKARKWQQLQAKRYSEKRKFGFVDAQKEDMPPEHVRKIIRDHGDMTNRKFRHDKRVYLGALKYMPHAVLKLLENMPMPWEQIRDVPVLYHITGAISFVNEIPWVIEPVYISQWGTMWIMMRREKRDRRHFKRMRFPPFDDEEPPLDYADNILDVEPLEAIQMELDPEEDSSVAEWLYEHQPLKDTTKYVNGTTYRRWQFTLPMMSTLYRLANQLLTDLVDKNYFYLFDLKAFFTSKALNMAIPGGPKFEPLVRDINLQDEDWNEFNDINKIIIRQPIRTEYKIAFPYLYNNLPHHVHLTWYDTSSFQLFNQTLLVSFPISSQPLPDDDEEFELPEYVEPFLKETPLYTDNTANGIALLWAPRPFNLRSGRTRRAIDVPLIKNWYREHCPAGQPVKVRVSYQKLLKYYVLNALKHRPPKESLLFWSGGLAIFWPGSLRVK
;
A
#
# COMPACT_ATOMS: atom_id res chain seq x y z
N MET A 1 7.22 -45.31 34.63
CA MET A 1 7.21 -46.24 35.77
C MET A 1 6.62 -47.56 35.29
N ALA A 2 7.48 -48.55 35.06
CA ALA A 2 7.10 -49.90 34.66
C ALA A 2 6.82 -50.74 35.91
N ALA A 3 5.74 -51.50 35.92
CA ALA A 3 5.43 -52.46 36.99
C ALA A 3 5.71 -53.88 36.51
N ALA A 4 6.54 -54.59 37.27
CA ALA A 4 7.04 -55.93 37.04
C ALA A 4 6.02 -57.01 37.45
N PHE A 5 6.01 -58.14 36.74
CA PHE A 5 5.27 -59.35 37.10
C PHE A 5 6.17 -60.32 37.91
N PRO A 6 5.69 -60.93 39.01
CA PRO A 6 6.49 -61.91 39.76
C PRO A 6 6.29 -63.35 39.23
N TYR A 7 7.41 -64.05 39.07
CA TYR A 7 7.54 -65.47 38.74
C TYR A 7 7.32 -66.31 40.03
N ARG A 8 6.62 -67.45 39.96
CA ARG A 8 6.48 -68.40 41.09
C ARG A 8 7.06 -69.76 40.74
N GLY A 9 8.04 -70.20 41.53
CA GLY A 9 8.81 -71.43 41.34
C GLY A 9 8.08 -72.72 41.73
N VAL A 10 8.68 -73.84 41.31
CA VAL A 10 8.24 -75.24 41.47
C VAL A 10 8.67 -75.78 42.84
N PRO A 11 7.84 -76.56 43.58
CA PRO A 11 8.32 -77.35 44.71
C PRO A 11 8.41 -78.86 44.40
N GLY A 12 9.43 -79.48 45.02
CA GLY A 12 9.90 -80.85 44.81
C GLY A 12 9.03 -81.99 45.34
N THR A 13 9.45 -83.20 44.96
CA THR A 13 8.87 -84.52 45.20
C THR A 13 9.04 -85.02 46.64
N MET A 14 8.02 -85.70 47.20
CA MET A 14 8.08 -86.45 48.47
C MET A 14 7.48 -87.88 48.33
N PRO A 15 7.87 -88.84 49.20
CA PRO A 15 7.88 -90.29 48.97
C PRO A 15 6.53 -91.03 49.19
N PRO A 16 6.38 -92.28 48.70
CA PRO A 16 5.09 -92.96 48.59
C PRO A 16 4.59 -93.58 49.90
N GLY A 17 3.33 -93.34 50.27
CA GLY A 17 2.67 -94.12 51.34
C GLY A 17 1.47 -93.50 52.07
N VAL A 18 1.00 -92.29 51.73
CA VAL A 18 -0.17 -91.68 52.39
C VAL A 18 -1.19 -91.23 51.33
N PRO A 19 -2.50 -91.59 51.44
CA PRO A 19 -3.51 -91.18 50.46
C PRO A 19 -3.68 -89.65 50.47
N PRO A 20 -3.67 -88.99 49.31
CA PRO A 20 -3.76 -87.53 49.23
C PRO A 20 -5.16 -87.03 49.61
N PRO A 21 -5.27 -85.90 50.35
CA PRO A 21 -6.54 -85.20 50.54
C PRO A 21 -7.07 -84.66 49.20
N PRO A 22 -8.40 -84.45 49.07
CA PRO A 22 -9.01 -83.95 47.84
C PRO A 22 -8.40 -82.59 47.44
N PRO A 23 -8.30 -82.31 46.11
CA PRO A 23 -7.56 -81.17 45.60
C PRO A 23 -8.13 -79.85 46.14
N ALA A 24 -7.25 -79.03 46.74
CA ALA A 24 -7.56 -77.65 47.03
C ALA A 24 -7.79 -76.92 45.69
N VAL A 25 -9.02 -76.46 45.49
CA VAL A 25 -9.44 -75.66 44.34
C VAL A 25 -8.56 -74.41 44.27
N ALA A 26 -7.80 -74.26 43.20
CA ALA A 26 -7.08 -73.02 42.90
C ALA A 26 -8.10 -71.87 42.81
N PRO A 27 -7.81 -70.66 43.35
CA PRO A 27 -8.73 -69.55 43.24
C PRO A 27 -8.89 -69.19 41.76
N VAL A 28 -10.11 -69.35 41.28
CA VAL A 28 -10.53 -69.01 39.92
C VAL A 28 -10.33 -67.51 39.73
N PRO A 29 -9.72 -67.02 38.62
CA PRO A 29 -9.57 -65.59 38.40
C PRO A 29 -10.97 -64.96 38.38
N ASP A 30 -11.19 -63.98 39.25
CA ASP A 30 -12.45 -63.26 39.38
C ASP A 30 -12.78 -62.57 38.04
N TYR A 31 -13.55 -63.26 37.19
CA TYR A 31 -14.02 -62.74 35.92
C TYR A 31 -15.02 -61.64 36.23
N MET A 32 -14.57 -60.40 36.04
CA MET A 32 -15.43 -59.22 36.14
C MET A 32 -16.73 -59.46 35.36
N THR A 33 -17.87 -59.15 35.98
CA THR A 33 -19.18 -59.27 35.34
C THR A 33 -19.23 -58.50 34.02
N GLU A 34 -19.97 -59.03 33.04
CA GLU A 34 -20.11 -58.45 31.69
C GLU A 34 -20.52 -56.96 31.73
N GLU A 35 -21.34 -56.60 32.72
CA GLU A 35 -21.76 -55.22 32.98
C GLU A 35 -20.58 -54.29 33.36
N LYS A 36 -19.63 -54.77 34.17
CA LYS A 36 -18.39 -54.03 34.52
C LYS A 36 -17.46 -53.89 33.32
N LEU A 37 -17.43 -54.88 32.42
CA LEU A 37 -16.66 -54.83 31.17
C LEU A 37 -17.25 -53.80 30.19
N GLN A 38 -18.58 -53.77 30.04
CA GLN A 38 -19.26 -52.75 29.23
C GLN A 38 -19.08 -51.34 29.78
N GLU A 39 -19.13 -51.17 31.11
CA GLU A 39 -18.88 -49.88 31.74
C GLU A 39 -17.43 -49.41 31.52
N LYS A 40 -16.47 -50.34 31.61
CA LYS A 40 -15.05 -50.07 31.32
C LYS A 40 -14.82 -49.72 29.85
N ALA A 41 -15.48 -50.42 28.92
CA ALA A 41 -15.42 -50.12 27.49
C ALA A 41 -16.01 -48.73 27.19
N ARG A 42 -17.15 -48.38 27.80
CA ARG A 42 -17.77 -47.06 27.68
C ARG A 42 -16.87 -45.95 28.23
N LYS A 43 -16.28 -46.15 29.41
CA LYS A 43 -15.30 -45.22 29.99
C LYS A 43 -14.06 -45.06 29.12
N TRP A 44 -13.56 -46.16 28.54
CA TRP A 44 -12.44 -46.15 27.60
C TRP A 44 -12.77 -45.38 26.33
N GLN A 45 -13.94 -45.61 25.74
CA GLN A 45 -14.41 -44.91 24.54
C GLN A 45 -14.57 -43.40 24.78
N GLN A 46 -15.17 -43.00 25.91
CA GLN A 46 -15.29 -41.59 26.29
C GLN A 46 -13.92 -40.94 26.54
N LEU A 47 -12.99 -41.67 27.17
CA LEU A 47 -11.64 -41.19 27.43
C LEU A 47 -10.86 -41.00 26.12
N GLN A 48 -10.94 -41.96 25.20
CA GLN A 48 -10.29 -41.90 23.89
C GLN A 48 -10.87 -40.79 23.01
N ALA A 49 -12.20 -40.67 22.94
CA ALA A 49 -12.87 -39.59 22.20
C ALA A 49 -12.47 -38.20 22.70
N LYS A 50 -12.35 -38.01 24.02
CA LYS A 50 -11.88 -36.74 24.60
C LYS A 50 -10.38 -36.52 24.38
N ARG A 51 -9.57 -37.56 24.57
CA ARG A 51 -8.10 -37.50 24.50
C ARG A 51 -7.62 -37.20 23.08
N TYR A 52 -8.21 -37.82 22.06
CA TYR A 52 -7.87 -37.65 20.65
C TYR A 52 -8.88 -36.81 19.88
N SER A 53 -9.58 -35.91 20.59
CA SER A 53 -10.41 -34.89 19.95
C SER A 53 -9.55 -33.97 19.07
N GLU A 54 -10.14 -33.44 18.00
CA GLU A 54 -9.39 -32.63 17.03
C GLU A 54 -8.73 -31.39 17.65
N LYS A 55 -9.36 -30.82 18.69
CA LYS A 55 -8.82 -29.69 19.47
C LYS A 55 -7.55 -30.02 20.25
N ARG A 56 -7.20 -31.30 20.41
CA ARG A 56 -6.00 -31.77 21.12
C ARG A 56 -4.91 -32.28 20.17
N LYS A 57 -5.11 -32.16 18.86
CA LYS A 57 -4.08 -32.48 17.86
C LYS A 57 -2.87 -31.54 18.07
N PHE A 58 -1.66 -32.08 17.95
CA PHE A 58 -0.45 -31.25 17.97
C PHE A 58 -0.48 -30.28 16.78
N GLY A 59 -0.25 -28.99 17.03
CA GLY A 59 -0.41 -27.94 16.04
C GLY A 59 -1.84 -27.42 15.87
N PHE A 60 -2.79 -27.84 16.72
CA PHE A 60 -4.10 -27.20 16.79
C PHE A 60 -3.95 -25.76 17.28
N VAL A 61 -4.45 -24.82 16.47
CA VAL A 61 -4.53 -23.41 16.82
C VAL A 61 -5.96 -23.15 17.30
N ASP A 62 -6.09 -22.64 18.53
CA ASP A 62 -7.39 -22.24 19.07
C ASP A 62 -8.06 -21.18 18.19
N ALA A 63 -9.39 -21.07 18.32
CA ALA A 63 -10.17 -20.09 17.58
C ALA A 63 -9.59 -18.68 17.77
N GLN A 64 -9.58 -17.91 16.68
CA GLN A 64 -9.14 -16.53 16.69
C GLN A 64 -10.02 -15.71 17.65
N LYS A 65 -9.42 -14.77 18.38
CA LYS A 65 -10.18 -13.82 19.21
C LYS A 65 -11.14 -13.03 18.33
N GLU A 66 -12.41 -13.10 18.64
CA GLU A 66 -13.47 -12.31 18.00
C GLU A 66 -13.54 -10.90 18.59
N ASP A 67 -14.15 -9.99 17.84
CA ASP A 67 -14.32 -8.59 18.23
C ASP A 67 -15.24 -8.46 19.45
N MET A 68 -14.77 -7.72 20.45
CA MET A 68 -15.57 -7.39 21.63
C MET A 68 -16.53 -6.22 21.35
N PRO A 69 -17.68 -6.14 22.04
CA PRO A 69 -18.59 -5.01 21.90
C PRO A 69 -17.90 -3.66 22.18
N PRO A 70 -18.15 -2.61 21.37
CA PRO A 70 -17.47 -1.32 21.50
C PRO A 70 -17.77 -0.61 22.83
N GLU A 71 -18.88 -0.93 23.48
CA GLU A 71 -19.22 -0.42 24.81
C GLU A 71 -18.25 -0.90 25.90
N HIS A 72 -17.66 -2.08 25.73
CA HIS A 72 -16.75 -2.67 26.70
C HIS A 72 -15.52 -1.79 26.91
N VAL A 73 -14.87 -1.38 25.80
CA VAL A 73 -13.68 -0.51 25.87
C VAL A 73 -14.05 0.90 26.38
N ARG A 74 -15.20 1.45 25.95
CA ARG A 74 -15.68 2.76 26.42
C ARG A 74 -15.91 2.76 27.93
N LYS A 75 -16.55 1.72 28.46
CA LYS A 75 -16.79 1.57 29.90
C LYS A 75 -15.49 1.43 30.69
N ILE A 76 -14.53 0.64 30.21
CA ILE A 76 -13.22 0.51 30.87
C ILE A 76 -12.53 1.87 30.97
N ILE A 77 -12.49 2.63 29.88
CA ILE A 77 -11.85 3.95 29.85
C ILE A 77 -12.56 4.93 30.80
N ARG A 78 -13.90 4.96 30.78
CA ARG A 78 -14.71 5.80 31.68
C ARG A 78 -14.51 5.44 33.16
N ASP A 79 -14.46 4.15 33.48
CA ASP A 79 -14.27 3.67 34.86
C ASP A 79 -12.87 4.01 35.40
N HIS A 80 -11.83 3.97 34.55
CA HIS A 80 -10.44 4.29 34.94
C HIS A 80 -10.20 5.80 35.05
N GLY A 81 -10.82 6.60 34.18
CA GLY A 81 -10.77 8.07 34.21
C GLY A 81 -9.34 8.62 34.28
N ASP A 82 -9.09 9.49 35.25
CA ASP A 82 -7.79 10.13 35.50
C ASP A 82 -6.87 9.32 36.44
N MET A 83 -7.24 8.07 36.77
CA MET A 83 -6.50 7.19 37.67
C MET A 83 -6.30 7.74 39.09
N THR A 84 -7.10 8.71 39.55
CA THR A 84 -7.05 9.20 40.94
C THR A 84 -7.63 8.18 41.94
N ASN A 85 -8.59 7.37 41.50
CA ASN A 85 -9.27 6.39 42.34
C ASN A 85 -8.33 5.26 42.82
N ARG A 86 -8.35 4.96 44.13
CA ARG A 86 -7.52 3.93 44.77
C ARG A 86 -7.81 2.52 44.24
N LYS A 87 -9.00 2.27 43.70
CA LYS A 87 -9.41 0.97 43.13
C LYS A 87 -8.45 0.47 42.05
N PHE A 88 -7.94 1.38 41.21
CA PHE A 88 -7.10 1.05 40.05
C PHE A 88 -5.60 1.27 40.32
N ARG A 89 -5.17 1.21 41.59
CA ARG A 89 -3.76 1.44 41.98
C ARG A 89 -2.79 0.47 41.31
N HIS A 90 -3.19 -0.80 41.14
CA HIS A 90 -2.35 -1.84 40.54
C HIS A 90 -2.09 -1.58 39.05
N ASP A 91 -3.03 -0.94 38.35
CA ASP A 91 -2.98 -0.70 36.91
C ASP A 91 -2.11 0.51 36.54
N LYS A 92 -1.84 1.43 37.48
CA LYS A 92 -0.98 2.61 37.25
C LYS A 92 0.38 2.26 36.66
N ARG A 93 0.97 1.14 37.10
CA ARG A 93 2.26 0.66 36.59
C ARG A 93 2.17 0.28 35.10
N VAL A 94 1.04 -0.26 34.68
CA VAL A 94 0.81 -0.69 33.30
C VAL A 94 0.62 0.53 32.39
N TYR A 95 -0.12 1.55 32.83
CA TYR A 95 -0.28 2.82 32.09
C TYR A 95 1.07 3.50 31.83
N LEU A 96 1.95 3.56 32.83
CA LEU A 96 3.31 4.08 32.65
C LEU A 96 4.15 3.23 31.68
N GLY A 97 4.01 1.90 31.73
CA GLY A 97 4.68 0.99 30.81
C GLY A 97 4.20 1.15 29.36
N ALA A 98 2.91 1.46 29.17
CA ALA A 98 2.29 1.64 27.86
C ALA A 98 2.81 2.88 27.11
N LEU A 99 3.30 3.90 27.82
CA LEU A 99 3.86 5.12 27.23
C LEU A 99 4.98 4.84 26.22
N LYS A 100 5.74 3.76 26.41
CA LYS A 100 6.78 3.30 25.46
C LYS A 100 6.22 3.06 24.06
N TYR A 101 4.97 2.63 23.94
CA TYR A 101 4.32 2.28 22.68
C TYR A 101 3.39 3.39 22.15
N MET A 102 3.27 4.51 22.88
CA MET A 102 2.44 5.65 22.47
C MET A 102 2.80 6.18 21.07
N PRO A 103 4.09 6.31 20.66
CA PRO A 103 4.41 6.74 19.30
C PRO A 103 3.86 5.82 18.21
N HIS A 104 3.77 4.51 18.48
CA HIS A 104 3.20 3.55 17.53
C HIS A 104 1.68 3.66 17.45
N ALA A 105 1.00 3.86 18.59
CA ALA A 105 -0.44 4.11 18.62
C ALA A 105 -0.80 5.39 17.85
N VAL A 106 -0.05 6.48 18.07
CA VAL A 106 -0.22 7.76 17.36
C VAL A 106 0.01 7.59 15.86
N LEU A 107 1.05 6.86 15.45
CA LEU A 107 1.29 6.58 14.03
C LEU A 107 0.10 5.86 13.38
N LYS A 108 -0.41 4.80 14.01
CA LYS A 108 -1.53 4.01 13.49
C LYS A 108 -2.84 4.81 13.45
N LEU A 109 -3.04 5.71 14.41
CA LEU A 109 -4.18 6.63 14.45
C LEU A 109 -4.12 7.63 13.30
N LEU A 110 -2.98 8.31 13.11
CA LEU A 110 -2.80 9.31 12.05
C LEU A 110 -2.76 8.68 10.65
N GLU A 111 -2.27 7.45 10.52
CA GLU A 111 -2.29 6.71 9.25
C GLU A 111 -3.72 6.45 8.76
N ASN A 112 -4.69 6.27 9.67
CA ASN A 112 -6.07 5.93 9.35
C ASN A 112 -7.05 7.11 9.44
N MET A 113 -6.58 8.36 9.32
CA MET A 113 -7.45 9.54 9.30
C MET A 113 -8.55 9.43 8.22
N PRO A 114 -9.83 9.72 8.55
CA PRO A 114 -10.91 9.79 7.57
C PRO A 114 -10.58 10.73 6.41
N MET A 115 -10.97 10.33 5.21
CA MET A 115 -10.77 11.17 4.02
C MET A 115 -11.91 12.18 3.89
N PRO A 116 -11.73 13.34 3.22
CA PRO A 116 -12.73 14.42 3.21
C PRO A 116 -14.10 14.07 2.60
N TRP A 117 -14.19 12.99 1.82
CA TRP A 117 -15.43 12.48 1.24
C TRP A 117 -16.15 11.46 2.13
N GLU A 118 -15.54 11.05 3.24
CA GLU A 118 -16.12 10.18 4.24
C GLU A 118 -16.65 11.01 5.42
N GLN A 119 -17.84 10.68 5.91
CA GLN A 119 -18.38 11.29 7.13
C GLN A 119 -17.90 10.58 8.40
N ILE A 120 -17.83 9.25 8.34
CA ILE A 120 -17.51 8.39 9.47
C ILE A 120 -16.64 7.24 8.96
N ARG A 121 -15.60 6.90 9.71
CA ARG A 121 -14.79 5.70 9.48
C ARG A 121 -14.76 4.84 10.73
N ASP A 122 -15.27 3.62 10.62
CA ASP A 122 -15.15 2.59 11.65
C ASP A 122 -13.85 1.80 11.42
N VAL A 123 -12.94 1.83 12.39
CA VAL A 123 -11.63 1.15 12.32
C VAL A 123 -11.50 0.06 13.39
N PRO A 124 -10.89 -1.10 13.08
CA PRO A 124 -10.60 -2.11 14.06
C PRO A 124 -9.52 -1.61 15.03
N VAL A 125 -9.77 -1.78 16.32
CA VAL A 125 -8.89 -1.35 17.40
C VAL A 125 -8.48 -2.54 18.25
N LEU A 126 -7.19 -2.60 18.55
CA LEU A 126 -6.60 -3.51 19.50
C LEU A 126 -6.29 -2.74 20.79
N TYR A 127 -7.04 -3.02 21.85
CA TYR A 127 -6.93 -2.30 23.13
C TYR A 127 -6.43 -3.21 24.25
N HIS A 128 -5.69 -2.63 25.20
CA HIS A 128 -5.20 -3.35 26.38
C HIS A 128 -6.37 -3.67 27.34
N ILE A 129 -6.35 -4.81 28.04
CA ILE A 129 -7.46 -5.22 28.94
C ILE A 129 -7.85 -4.17 29.99
N THR A 130 -6.89 -3.34 30.43
CA THR A 130 -7.11 -2.27 31.42
C THR A 130 -7.39 -0.89 30.80
N GLY A 131 -7.49 -0.79 29.48
CA GLY A 131 -7.65 0.49 28.76
C GLY A 131 -6.38 1.35 28.67
N ALA A 132 -5.22 0.83 29.07
CA ALA A 132 -3.96 1.60 29.13
C ALA A 132 -3.49 2.17 27.78
N ILE A 133 -3.78 1.48 26.68
CA ILE A 133 -3.44 1.92 25.33
C ILE A 133 -4.36 1.24 24.31
N SER A 134 -4.63 1.94 23.22
CA SER A 134 -5.44 1.48 22.09
C SER A 134 -4.66 1.69 20.79
N PHE A 135 -4.53 0.64 19.98
CA PHE A 135 -3.90 0.69 18.67
C PHE A 135 -4.95 0.51 17.58
N VAL A 136 -4.92 1.34 16.54
CA VAL A 136 -5.68 1.06 15.32
C VAL A 136 -4.99 -0.08 14.57
N ASN A 137 -5.66 -1.23 14.44
CA ASN A 137 -5.13 -2.44 13.82
C ASN A 137 -5.52 -2.56 12.35
N GLU A 138 -5.41 -1.46 11.61
CA GLU A 138 -5.70 -1.41 10.19
C GLU A 138 -4.59 -0.71 9.42
N ILE A 139 -4.32 -1.18 8.21
CA ILE A 139 -3.48 -0.47 7.23
C ILE A 139 -4.43 0.02 6.14
N PRO A 140 -4.43 1.33 5.80
CA PRO A 140 -5.37 1.88 4.83
C PRO A 140 -4.96 1.49 3.41
N TRP A 141 -5.47 0.35 2.95
CA TRP A 141 -5.30 -0.11 1.57
C TRP A 141 -6.26 0.63 0.66
N VAL A 142 -5.73 1.29 -0.34
CA VAL A 142 -6.50 2.02 -1.35
C VAL A 142 -6.16 1.50 -2.75
N ILE A 143 -7.15 1.51 -3.63
CA ILE A 143 -6.94 1.28 -5.06
C ILE A 143 -6.37 2.56 -5.67
N GLU A 144 -5.15 2.50 -6.20
CA GLU A 144 -4.40 3.66 -6.67
C GLU A 144 -5.17 4.55 -7.67
N PRO A 145 -5.77 4.05 -8.77
CA PRO A 145 -6.53 4.89 -9.69
C PRO A 145 -7.77 5.52 -9.04
N VAL A 146 -8.47 4.79 -8.17
CA VAL A 146 -9.67 5.32 -7.46
C VAL A 146 -9.26 6.43 -6.51
N TYR A 147 -8.21 6.23 -5.72
CA TYR A 147 -7.73 7.21 -4.75
C TYR A 147 -7.27 8.51 -5.42
N ILE A 148 -6.55 8.42 -6.55
CA ILE A 148 -6.16 9.61 -7.33
C ILE A 148 -7.41 10.32 -7.88
N SER A 149 -8.41 9.57 -8.34
CA SER A 149 -9.66 10.13 -8.88
C SER A 149 -10.49 10.82 -7.78
N GLN A 150 -10.62 10.22 -6.61
CA GLN A 150 -11.27 10.81 -5.43
C GLN A 150 -10.61 12.16 -5.10
N TRP A 151 -9.28 12.20 -4.97
CA TRP A 151 -8.57 13.46 -4.76
C TRP A 151 -8.66 14.45 -5.92
N GLY A 152 -8.81 13.96 -7.16
CA GLY A 152 -9.10 14.78 -8.34
C GLY A 152 -10.44 15.51 -8.22
N THR A 153 -11.49 14.79 -7.82
CA THR A 153 -12.81 15.40 -7.54
C THR A 153 -12.73 16.38 -6.37
N MET A 154 -11.98 16.05 -5.30
CA MET A 154 -11.77 16.96 -4.17
C MET A 154 -11.10 18.26 -4.59
N TRP A 155 -10.12 18.19 -5.49
CA TRP A 155 -9.46 19.36 -6.03
C TRP A 155 -10.43 20.30 -6.76
N ILE A 156 -11.34 19.75 -7.56
CA ILE A 156 -12.38 20.52 -8.26
C ILE A 156 -13.33 21.18 -7.26
N MET A 157 -13.87 20.39 -6.33
CA MET A 157 -14.84 20.87 -5.34
C MET A 157 -14.26 21.94 -4.42
N MET A 158 -13.05 21.73 -3.89
CA MET A 158 -12.38 22.71 -3.03
C MET A 158 -12.05 24.01 -3.77
N ARG A 159 -11.68 23.94 -5.06
CA ARG A 159 -11.43 25.14 -5.87
C ARG A 159 -12.72 25.91 -6.15
N ARG A 160 -13.80 25.20 -6.47
CA ARG A 160 -15.12 25.78 -6.70
C ARG A 160 -15.65 26.46 -5.44
N GLU A 161 -15.62 25.76 -4.31
CA GLU A 161 -16.05 26.29 -3.01
C GLU A 161 -15.24 27.54 -2.61
N LYS A 162 -13.92 27.53 -2.79
CA LYS A 162 -13.07 28.69 -2.50
C LYS A 162 -13.32 29.89 -3.42
N ARG A 163 -13.72 29.64 -4.67
CA ARG A 163 -14.07 30.70 -5.63
C ARG A 163 -15.43 31.31 -5.30
N ASP A 164 -16.40 30.48 -4.96
CA ASP A 164 -17.81 30.88 -4.82
C ASP A 164 -18.11 31.48 -3.44
N ARG A 165 -17.40 31.03 -2.39
CA ARG A 165 -17.60 31.51 -1.02
C ARG A 165 -16.94 32.89 -0.78
N ARG A 166 -17.75 33.89 -0.42
CA ARG A 166 -17.28 35.26 -0.15
C ARG A 166 -16.35 35.38 1.07
N HIS A 167 -16.69 34.70 2.17
CA HIS A 167 -15.90 34.73 3.40
C HIS A 167 -15.58 33.30 3.86
N PHE A 168 -14.32 32.90 3.68
CA PHE A 168 -13.82 31.61 4.15
C PHE A 168 -13.15 31.78 5.52
N LYS A 169 -13.92 31.56 6.60
CA LYS A 169 -13.42 31.62 7.97
C LYS A 169 -12.62 30.35 8.27
N ARG A 170 -11.34 30.52 8.61
CA ARG A 170 -10.49 29.40 9.05
C ARG A 170 -10.78 29.06 10.51
N MET A 171 -10.62 27.79 10.87
CA MET A 171 -10.70 27.35 12.26
C MET A 171 -9.58 27.98 13.12
N ARG A 172 -9.85 28.15 14.40
CA ARG A 172 -8.86 28.59 15.39
C ARG A 172 -8.00 27.39 15.81
N PHE A 173 -6.72 27.64 16.04
CA PHE A 173 -5.81 26.68 16.64
C PHE A 173 -5.23 27.25 17.93
N PRO A 174 -5.29 26.54 19.07
CA PRO A 174 -5.98 25.25 19.27
C PRO A 174 -7.52 25.40 19.21
N PRO A 175 -8.26 24.34 18.82
CA PRO A 175 -9.73 24.38 18.78
C PRO A 175 -10.38 24.49 20.16
N PHE A 176 -9.83 23.81 21.16
CA PHE A 176 -10.30 23.80 22.55
C PHE A 176 -9.36 24.62 23.44
N ASP A 177 -9.85 25.03 24.61
CA ASP A 177 -9.03 25.70 25.63
C ASP A 177 -8.19 24.69 26.43
N ASP A 178 -7.06 25.12 26.99
CA ASP A 178 -6.12 24.23 27.69
C ASP A 178 -6.69 23.70 29.02
N GLU A 179 -7.62 24.44 29.63
CA GLU A 179 -8.30 24.08 30.88
C GLU A 179 -9.56 23.22 30.66
N GLU A 180 -9.99 23.05 29.40
CA GLU A 180 -11.18 22.27 29.07
C GLU A 180 -10.85 20.76 29.07
N PRO A 181 -11.54 19.93 29.87
CA PRO A 181 -11.32 18.48 29.84
C PRO A 181 -11.76 17.89 28.48
N PRO A 182 -11.15 16.79 28.03
CA PRO A 182 -11.55 16.15 26.79
C PRO A 182 -13.02 15.70 26.86
N LEU A 183 -13.79 16.04 25.83
CA LEU A 183 -15.20 15.68 25.72
C LEU A 183 -15.38 14.16 25.60
N ASP A 184 -16.36 13.61 26.33
CA ASP A 184 -16.74 12.21 26.17
C ASP A 184 -17.48 12.01 24.84
N TYR A 185 -17.08 10.99 24.09
CA TYR A 185 -17.67 10.63 22.81
C TYR A 185 -19.11 10.12 22.95
N ALA A 186 -19.38 9.34 24.01
CA ALA A 186 -20.70 8.74 24.21
C ALA A 186 -21.78 9.81 24.46
N ASP A 187 -21.47 10.81 25.26
CA ASP A 187 -22.44 11.82 25.70
C ASP A 187 -22.57 12.98 24.69
N ASN A 188 -21.49 13.35 23.98
CA ASN A 188 -21.49 14.56 23.13
C ASN A 188 -21.53 14.28 21.61
N ILE A 189 -20.98 13.15 21.15
CA ILE A 189 -20.70 12.94 19.72
C ILE A 189 -21.52 11.81 19.13
N LEU A 190 -21.84 10.76 19.90
CA LEU A 190 -22.46 9.54 19.38
C LEU A 190 -23.78 9.82 18.65
N ASP A 191 -24.67 10.58 19.30
CA ASP A 191 -26.04 10.86 18.83
C ASP A 191 -26.14 12.02 17.83
N VAL A 192 -25.05 12.76 17.61
CA VAL A 192 -25.03 13.89 16.66
C VAL A 192 -24.78 13.38 15.24
N GLU A 193 -25.68 13.69 14.32
CA GLU A 193 -25.49 13.38 12.90
C GLU A 193 -24.31 14.19 12.33
N PRO A 194 -23.36 13.54 11.63
CA PRO A 194 -22.23 14.22 11.04
C PRO A 194 -22.69 15.17 9.92
N LEU A 195 -21.92 16.22 9.67
CA LEU A 195 -22.15 17.09 8.54
C LEU A 195 -21.93 16.34 7.22
N GLU A 196 -22.48 16.88 6.14
CA GLU A 196 -22.27 16.35 4.80
C GLU A 196 -20.79 16.39 4.42
N ALA A 197 -20.29 15.27 3.87
CA ALA A 197 -18.92 15.17 3.40
C ALA A 197 -18.76 15.90 2.07
N ILE A 198 -17.51 16.16 1.67
CA ILE A 198 -17.26 16.76 0.36
C ILE A 198 -17.44 15.67 -0.70
N GLN A 199 -18.53 15.75 -1.46
CA GLN A 199 -18.81 14.85 -2.57
C GLN A 199 -19.18 15.68 -3.81
N MET A 200 -18.63 15.31 -4.96
CA MET A 200 -18.98 15.94 -6.23
C MET A 200 -20.23 15.27 -6.77
N GLU A 201 -21.18 16.05 -7.29
CA GLU A 201 -22.30 15.52 -8.05
C GLU A 201 -21.75 14.89 -9.35
N LEU A 202 -21.89 13.57 -9.47
CA LEU A 202 -21.46 12.79 -10.62
C LEU A 202 -22.60 12.67 -11.63
N ASP A 203 -22.27 12.63 -12.92
CA ASP A 203 -23.27 12.49 -13.98
C ASP A 203 -23.76 11.03 -14.07
N PRO A 204 -25.08 10.75 -13.91
CA PRO A 204 -25.61 9.39 -13.98
C PRO A 204 -25.35 8.67 -15.31
N GLU A 205 -25.17 9.39 -16.41
CA GLU A 205 -24.93 8.79 -17.73
C GLU A 205 -23.42 8.62 -17.99
N GLU A 206 -22.66 9.72 -17.91
CA GLU A 206 -21.22 9.72 -18.22
C GLU A 206 -20.36 9.03 -17.15
N ASP A 207 -20.72 9.15 -15.87
CA ASP A 207 -20.01 8.56 -14.72
C ASP A 207 -20.65 7.27 -14.22
N SER A 208 -21.64 6.72 -14.95
CA SER A 208 -22.43 5.53 -14.59
C SER A 208 -21.60 4.36 -14.05
N SER A 209 -20.42 4.12 -14.62
CA SER A 209 -19.54 3.01 -14.22
C SER A 209 -18.92 3.13 -12.82
N VAL A 210 -18.92 4.33 -12.23
CA VAL A 210 -18.20 4.67 -10.99
C VAL A 210 -19.10 5.36 -9.95
N ALA A 211 -20.23 5.96 -10.38
CA ALA A 211 -21.08 6.82 -9.55
C ALA A 211 -21.55 6.19 -8.23
N GLU A 212 -21.90 4.91 -8.23
CA GLU A 212 -22.48 4.24 -7.06
C GLU A 212 -21.47 4.02 -5.91
N TRP A 213 -20.19 3.79 -6.24
CA TRP A 213 -19.20 3.28 -5.28
C TRP A 213 -18.00 4.21 -5.06
N LEU A 214 -17.88 5.32 -5.82
CA LEU A 214 -16.68 6.17 -5.80
C LEU A 214 -16.32 6.70 -4.41
N TYR A 215 -17.32 7.07 -3.60
CA TYR A 215 -17.12 7.71 -2.31
C TYR A 215 -17.24 6.76 -1.12
N GLU A 216 -17.28 5.44 -1.37
CA GLU A 216 -17.16 4.44 -0.31
C GLU A 216 -15.76 4.45 0.33
N HIS A 217 -15.67 4.00 1.59
CA HIS A 217 -14.39 3.90 2.31
C HIS A 217 -13.41 2.91 1.65
N GLN A 218 -13.90 1.70 1.35
CA GLN A 218 -13.17 0.66 0.62
C GLN A 218 -14.03 0.24 -0.58
N PRO A 219 -13.94 0.95 -1.71
CA PRO A 219 -14.84 0.74 -2.82
C PRO A 219 -14.83 -0.68 -3.36
N LEU A 220 -16.02 -1.22 -3.63
CA LEU A 220 -16.24 -2.55 -4.22
C LEU A 220 -15.70 -3.71 -3.36
N LYS A 221 -15.46 -3.51 -2.05
CA LYS A 221 -14.90 -4.53 -1.14
C LYS A 221 -15.66 -5.86 -1.18
N ASP A 222 -16.98 -5.80 -1.25
CA ASP A 222 -17.85 -6.98 -1.24
C ASP A 222 -18.02 -7.61 -2.63
N THR A 223 -17.58 -6.92 -3.68
CA THR A 223 -17.72 -7.39 -5.06
C THR A 223 -16.50 -8.22 -5.49
N THR A 224 -16.62 -9.55 -5.37
CA THR A 224 -15.53 -10.51 -5.67
C THR A 224 -15.03 -10.45 -7.12
N LYS A 225 -15.82 -9.91 -8.05
CA LYS A 225 -15.42 -9.74 -9.46
C LYS A 225 -14.27 -8.74 -9.64
N TYR A 226 -14.24 -7.68 -8.84
CA TYR A 226 -13.29 -6.58 -9.01
C TYR A 226 -12.15 -6.62 -8.00
N VAL A 227 -12.40 -7.15 -6.80
CA VAL A 227 -11.39 -7.27 -5.75
C VAL A 227 -11.35 -8.67 -5.17
N ASN A 228 -10.20 -9.06 -4.62
CA ASN A 228 -9.95 -10.42 -4.13
C ASN A 228 -10.62 -10.78 -2.78
N GLY A 229 -11.54 -9.94 -2.27
CA GLY A 229 -12.23 -10.10 -1.00
C GLY A 229 -11.81 -9.09 0.08
N THR A 230 -12.18 -9.38 1.32
CA THR A 230 -12.07 -8.45 2.47
C THR A 230 -10.63 -8.06 2.84
N THR A 231 -9.62 -8.83 2.44
CA THR A 231 -8.20 -8.44 2.60
C THR A 231 -7.81 -7.24 1.74
N TYR A 232 -8.57 -6.94 0.68
CA TYR A 232 -8.45 -5.77 -0.18
C TYR A 232 -7.01 -5.53 -0.73
N ARG A 233 -6.44 -6.55 -1.38
CA ARG A 233 -5.02 -6.55 -1.83
C ARG A 233 -4.83 -6.43 -3.33
N ARG A 234 -5.76 -6.94 -4.12
CA ARG A 234 -5.68 -6.97 -5.58
C ARG A 234 -6.98 -6.43 -6.16
N TRP A 235 -6.86 -5.68 -7.24
CA TRP A 235 -7.97 -5.10 -7.96
C TRP A 235 -7.85 -5.40 -9.46
N GLN A 236 -8.99 -5.50 -10.13
CA GLN A 236 -9.12 -5.74 -11.56
C GLN A 236 -10.34 -4.96 -12.05
N PHE A 237 -10.15 -4.04 -13.00
CA PHE A 237 -11.22 -3.18 -13.51
C PHE A 237 -11.45 -3.34 -15.01
N THR A 238 -12.64 -2.92 -15.43
CA THR A 238 -13.03 -2.85 -16.84
C THR A 238 -12.50 -1.57 -17.48
N LEU A 239 -12.45 -1.53 -18.81
CA LEU A 239 -12.00 -0.33 -19.53
C LEU A 239 -12.90 0.89 -19.28
N PRO A 240 -14.25 0.78 -19.26
CA PRO A 240 -15.11 1.93 -18.93
C PRO A 240 -14.88 2.51 -17.54
N MET A 241 -14.64 1.67 -16.53
CA MET A 241 -14.30 2.14 -15.18
C MET A 241 -12.97 2.91 -15.21
N MET A 242 -11.97 2.38 -15.91
CA MET A 242 -10.66 3.02 -16.01
C MET A 242 -10.69 4.34 -16.77
N SER A 243 -11.48 4.45 -17.85
CA SER A 243 -11.63 5.70 -18.61
C SER A 243 -12.31 6.79 -17.78
N THR A 244 -13.36 6.43 -17.05
CA THR A 244 -14.09 7.36 -16.16
C THR A 244 -13.18 7.87 -15.04
N LEU A 245 -12.48 6.96 -14.35
CA LEU A 245 -11.51 7.32 -13.31
C LEU A 245 -10.38 8.22 -13.87
N TYR A 246 -9.84 7.88 -15.04
CA TYR A 246 -8.81 8.69 -15.70
C TYR A 246 -9.31 10.12 -15.97
N ARG A 247 -10.52 10.27 -16.51
CA ARG A 247 -11.14 11.58 -16.76
C ARG A 247 -11.32 12.39 -15.48
N LEU A 248 -11.84 11.78 -14.41
CA LEU A 248 -12.04 12.45 -13.11
C LEU A 248 -10.72 12.90 -12.46
N ALA A 249 -9.63 12.15 -12.71
CA ALA A 249 -8.30 12.44 -12.17
C ALA A 249 -7.52 13.51 -12.95
N ASN A 250 -7.98 13.94 -14.13
CA ASN A 250 -7.21 14.78 -15.06
C ASN A 250 -6.58 16.03 -14.42
N GLN A 251 -7.22 16.66 -13.44
CA GLN A 251 -6.69 17.85 -12.76
C GLN A 251 -5.38 17.62 -11.99
N LEU A 252 -5.09 16.37 -11.62
CA LEU A 252 -3.88 15.99 -10.87
C LEU A 252 -2.82 15.34 -11.76
N LEU A 253 -3.21 14.88 -12.95
CA LEU A 253 -2.34 14.16 -13.86
C LEU A 253 -1.51 15.12 -14.72
N THR A 254 -0.48 14.55 -15.33
CA THR A 254 0.36 15.24 -16.30
C THR A 254 -0.16 14.97 -17.70
N ASP A 255 -0.08 15.97 -18.56
CA ASP A 255 -0.40 15.85 -19.99
C ASP A 255 0.80 15.31 -20.80
N LEU A 256 1.94 15.07 -20.14
CA LEU A 256 3.15 14.58 -20.78
C LEU A 256 3.04 13.09 -21.12
N VAL A 257 2.92 12.79 -22.42
CA VAL A 257 2.98 11.43 -22.96
C VAL A 257 4.42 10.99 -23.22
N ASP A 258 5.25 11.91 -23.75
CA ASP A 258 6.63 11.61 -24.13
C ASP A 258 7.60 11.74 -22.94
N LYS A 259 8.43 10.71 -22.77
CA LYS A 259 9.49 10.67 -21.75
C LYS A 259 10.65 11.61 -22.11
N ASN A 260 10.79 11.99 -23.38
CA ASN A 260 11.83 12.92 -23.83
C ASN A 260 11.74 14.29 -23.17
N TYR A 261 10.57 14.69 -22.64
CA TYR A 261 10.44 15.91 -21.84
C TYR A 261 11.43 15.95 -20.66
N PHE A 262 11.76 14.79 -20.08
CA PHE A 262 12.69 14.69 -18.97
C PHE A 262 14.16 14.58 -19.40
N TYR A 263 14.50 14.90 -20.65
CA TYR A 263 15.89 14.97 -21.08
C TYR A 263 16.69 15.96 -20.20
N LEU A 264 17.80 15.48 -19.63
CA LEU A 264 18.60 16.18 -18.61
C LEU A 264 17.85 16.57 -17.33
N PHE A 265 16.60 16.14 -17.17
CA PHE A 265 15.75 16.38 -16.00
C PHE A 265 15.25 15.07 -15.37
N ASP A 266 16.04 14.01 -15.54
CA ASP A 266 15.82 12.68 -14.98
C ASP A 266 16.75 12.40 -13.79
N LEU A 267 16.54 11.26 -13.12
CA LEU A 267 17.36 10.89 -11.97
C LEU A 267 18.85 10.74 -12.32
N LYS A 268 19.18 10.23 -13.52
CA LYS A 268 20.55 9.98 -13.92
C LYS A 268 21.30 11.30 -14.16
N ALA A 269 20.68 12.25 -14.84
CA ALA A 269 21.22 13.59 -15.01
C ALA A 269 21.44 14.28 -13.65
N PHE A 270 20.50 14.16 -12.70
CA PHE A 270 20.69 14.75 -11.38
C PHE A 270 21.80 14.08 -10.56
N PHE A 271 22.01 12.76 -10.67
CA PHE A 271 23.13 12.09 -10.02
C PHE A 271 24.47 12.57 -10.58
N THR A 272 24.56 12.70 -11.91
CA THR A 272 25.72 13.23 -12.62
C THR A 272 25.99 14.69 -12.25
N SER A 273 24.96 15.53 -12.25
CA SER A 273 25.01 16.93 -11.80
C SER A 273 25.57 17.02 -10.38
N LYS A 274 25.12 16.15 -9.46
CA LYS A 274 25.63 16.09 -8.09
C LYS A 274 27.09 15.64 -8.02
N ALA A 275 27.48 14.63 -8.79
CA ALA A 275 28.83 14.09 -8.79
C ALA A 275 29.85 15.13 -9.28
N LEU A 276 29.49 15.86 -10.34
CA LEU A 276 30.33 16.89 -10.97
C LEU A 276 30.26 18.27 -10.28
N ASN A 277 29.49 18.42 -9.20
CA ASN A 277 29.23 19.71 -8.56
C ASN A 277 28.70 20.79 -9.53
N MET A 278 27.87 20.38 -10.49
CA MET A 278 27.21 21.27 -11.45
C MET A 278 25.73 21.37 -11.13
N ALA A 279 25.08 22.42 -11.63
CA ALA A 279 23.64 22.62 -11.44
C ALA A 279 22.96 22.86 -12.78
N ILE A 280 21.94 22.06 -13.07
CA ILE A 280 21.05 22.25 -14.23
C ILE A 280 20.12 23.44 -13.94
N PRO A 281 19.82 24.31 -14.93
CA PRO A 281 18.80 25.34 -14.77
C PRO A 281 17.47 24.73 -14.29
N GLY A 282 16.91 25.27 -13.20
CA GLY A 282 15.68 24.72 -12.59
C GLY A 282 15.87 23.44 -11.77
N GLY A 283 17.04 22.80 -11.84
CA GLY A 283 17.39 21.60 -11.07
C GLY A 283 17.85 21.87 -9.63
N PRO A 284 18.04 20.81 -8.83
CA PRO A 284 18.52 20.90 -7.46
C PRO A 284 20.03 21.19 -7.37
N LYS A 285 20.44 21.86 -6.28
CA LYS A 285 21.86 22.11 -5.95
C LYS A 285 22.32 21.26 -4.76
N PHE A 286 23.52 20.72 -4.86
CA PHE A 286 24.12 19.84 -3.85
C PHE A 286 25.45 20.38 -3.34
N GLU A 287 25.95 19.78 -2.28
CA GLU A 287 27.31 20.00 -1.84
C GLU A 287 28.30 19.18 -2.70
N PRO A 288 29.52 19.68 -2.93
CA PRO A 288 30.55 18.97 -3.69
C PRO A 288 30.87 17.60 -3.08
N LEU A 289 30.99 16.58 -3.92
CA LEU A 289 31.31 15.21 -3.49
C LEU A 289 32.78 15.05 -3.12
N VAL A 290 33.68 15.59 -3.94
CA VAL A 290 35.13 15.64 -3.70
C VAL A 290 35.50 17.11 -3.49
N ARG A 291 36.09 17.44 -2.34
CA ARG A 291 36.43 18.83 -1.96
C ARG A 291 37.91 19.15 -2.14
N ASP A 292 38.75 18.12 -2.29
CA ASP A 292 40.22 18.22 -2.19
C ASP A 292 40.92 18.27 -3.55
N ILE A 293 40.22 18.63 -4.63
CA ILE A 293 40.82 18.81 -5.96
C ILE A 293 41.39 20.23 -6.04
N ASN A 294 42.70 20.36 -6.24
CA ASN A 294 43.35 21.62 -6.56
C ASN A 294 42.93 22.08 -7.96
N LEU A 295 41.92 22.94 -8.04
CA LEU A 295 41.43 23.52 -9.30
C LEU A 295 42.53 24.28 -10.08
N GLN A 296 43.56 24.78 -9.39
CA GLN A 296 44.66 25.52 -10.00
C GLN A 296 45.56 24.63 -10.89
N ASP A 297 45.66 23.33 -10.57
CA ASP A 297 46.46 22.38 -11.35
C ASP A 297 45.72 21.91 -12.62
N GLU A 298 44.40 22.12 -12.72
CA GLU A 298 43.63 21.82 -13.94
C GLU A 298 43.69 22.95 -14.98
N ASP A 299 43.72 24.22 -14.54
CA ASP A 299 43.60 25.39 -15.41
C ASP A 299 44.88 25.70 -16.22
N TRP A 300 46.07 25.43 -15.66
CA TRP A 300 47.38 25.71 -16.31
C TRP A 300 48.11 24.43 -16.73
N ASN A 301 47.54 23.73 -17.71
CA ASN A 301 48.14 22.54 -18.30
C ASN A 301 48.55 22.76 -19.76
N GLU A 302 49.53 21.99 -20.25
CA GLU A 302 50.01 22.06 -21.64
C GLU A 302 48.89 21.85 -22.68
N PHE A 303 47.85 21.11 -22.28
CA PHE A 303 46.65 20.84 -23.08
C PHE A 303 45.60 21.97 -23.03
N ASN A 304 45.60 22.79 -21.98
CA ASN A 304 44.62 23.87 -21.77
C ASN A 304 45.12 25.26 -22.21
N ASP A 305 46.19 25.31 -23.01
CA ASP A 305 46.73 26.55 -23.56
C ASP A 305 45.71 27.26 -24.49
N ILE A 306 45.38 28.51 -24.17
CA ILE A 306 44.38 29.31 -24.86
C ILE A 306 44.72 29.53 -26.35
N ASN A 307 46.00 29.48 -26.72
CA ASN A 307 46.43 29.65 -28.11
C ASN A 307 46.21 28.39 -28.96
N LYS A 308 45.99 27.23 -28.32
CA LYS A 308 45.81 25.93 -28.98
C LYS A 308 44.34 25.49 -29.04
N ILE A 309 43.44 26.19 -28.35
CA ILE A 309 42.01 25.84 -28.27
C ILE A 309 41.19 26.74 -29.20
N ILE A 310 40.45 26.12 -30.13
CA ILE A 310 39.51 26.83 -31.00
C ILE A 310 38.14 26.92 -30.32
N ILE A 311 37.79 28.08 -29.79
CA ILE A 311 36.48 28.34 -29.17
C ILE A 311 35.49 28.83 -30.23
N ARG A 312 34.68 27.91 -30.78
CA ARG A 312 33.55 28.29 -31.67
C ARG A 312 32.26 28.53 -30.91
N GLN A 313 31.97 27.69 -29.93
CA GLN A 313 30.79 27.77 -29.07
C GLN A 313 31.24 27.44 -27.64
N PRO A 314 30.80 28.20 -26.62
CA PRO A 314 31.15 27.90 -25.24
C PRO A 314 30.50 26.59 -24.79
N ILE A 315 31.28 25.74 -24.14
CA ILE A 315 30.80 24.47 -23.59
C ILE A 315 29.88 24.76 -22.40
N ARG A 316 28.58 24.50 -22.56
CA ARG A 316 27.58 24.71 -21.51
C ARG A 316 27.57 23.57 -20.49
N THR A 317 27.01 23.82 -19.32
CA THR A 317 26.88 22.81 -18.26
C THR A 317 26.03 21.62 -18.67
N GLU A 318 25.04 21.83 -19.55
CA GLU A 318 24.19 20.78 -20.09
C GLU A 318 25.00 19.76 -20.89
N TYR A 319 26.02 20.20 -21.65
CA TYR A 319 26.88 19.29 -22.43
C TYR A 319 27.74 18.42 -21.51
N LYS A 320 28.24 19.00 -20.41
CA LYS A 320 28.99 18.29 -19.39
C LYS A 320 28.17 17.23 -18.65
N ILE A 321 26.85 17.37 -18.61
CA ILE A 321 25.94 16.39 -18.01
C ILE A 321 25.45 15.37 -19.04
N ALA A 322 25.17 15.82 -20.27
CA ALA A 322 24.74 14.96 -21.37
C ALA A 322 25.82 13.95 -21.77
N PHE A 323 27.07 14.40 -21.89
CA PHE A 323 28.22 13.60 -22.28
C PHE A 323 29.31 13.68 -21.20
N PRO A 324 29.11 13.01 -20.05
CA PRO A 324 29.92 13.24 -18.87
C PRO A 324 31.38 12.85 -19.02
N TYR A 325 31.68 11.83 -19.83
CA TYR A 325 33.04 11.35 -20.05
C TYR A 325 33.81 12.15 -21.10
N LEU A 326 33.13 12.95 -21.93
CA LEU A 326 33.75 13.69 -23.03
C LEU A 326 34.21 15.09 -22.60
N TYR A 327 33.39 15.80 -21.83
CA TYR A 327 33.60 17.22 -21.51
C TYR A 327 34.08 17.49 -20.07
N ASN A 328 34.36 16.45 -19.29
CA ASN A 328 34.86 16.59 -17.91
C ASN A 328 36.15 15.82 -17.70
N ASN A 329 37.04 16.41 -16.91
CA ASN A 329 38.16 15.71 -16.31
C ASN A 329 37.65 14.94 -15.08
N LEU A 330 38.22 13.75 -14.83
CA LEU A 330 37.93 12.92 -13.63
C LEU A 330 36.44 12.69 -13.33
N PRO A 331 35.66 12.05 -14.25
CA PRO A 331 34.24 11.79 -14.05
C PRO A 331 33.99 10.65 -13.02
N HIS A 332 34.22 10.93 -11.74
CA HIS A 332 34.00 9.98 -10.64
C HIS A 332 32.53 9.89 -10.24
N HIS A 333 32.05 8.67 -9.99
CA HIS A 333 30.67 8.40 -9.53
C HIS A 333 29.56 8.96 -10.44
N VAL A 334 29.87 9.14 -11.72
CA VAL A 334 28.93 9.66 -12.71
C VAL A 334 28.01 8.55 -13.22
N HIS A 335 26.79 8.91 -13.63
CA HIS A 335 25.83 8.00 -14.22
C HIS A 335 25.55 8.35 -15.68
N LEU A 336 25.45 7.34 -16.54
CA LEU A 336 25.00 7.52 -17.91
C LEU A 336 23.50 7.89 -17.95
N THR A 337 23.18 8.89 -18.74
CA THR A 337 21.82 9.36 -19.01
C THR A 337 21.17 8.51 -20.09
N TRP A 338 19.84 8.41 -20.04
CA TRP A 338 19.07 7.88 -21.16
C TRP A 338 19.04 8.92 -22.27
N TYR A 339 19.45 8.55 -23.48
CA TYR A 339 19.69 9.53 -24.55
C TYR A 339 18.40 9.99 -25.23
N ASP A 340 17.60 9.05 -25.74
CA ASP A 340 16.42 9.38 -26.54
C ASP A 340 15.40 8.24 -26.49
N THR A 341 14.12 8.58 -26.64
CA THR A 341 13.04 7.64 -26.95
C THR A 341 12.39 8.08 -28.25
N SER A 342 11.96 7.13 -29.10
CA SER A 342 11.30 7.47 -30.37
C SER A 342 10.15 8.44 -30.12
N SER A 343 10.19 9.59 -30.80
CA SER A 343 9.18 10.63 -30.64
C SER A 343 7.80 10.08 -30.98
N PHE A 344 6.85 10.33 -30.09
CA PHE A 344 5.50 9.83 -30.23
C PHE A 344 4.53 10.98 -30.40
N GLN A 345 3.74 10.95 -31.48
CA GLN A 345 2.73 11.95 -31.77
C GLN A 345 1.34 11.35 -31.59
N LEU A 346 0.69 11.67 -30.47
CA LEU A 346 -0.71 11.32 -30.24
C LEU A 346 -1.60 12.41 -30.86
N PHE A 347 -2.44 12.03 -31.81
CA PHE A 347 -3.47 12.93 -32.35
C PHE A 347 -4.69 12.92 -31.44
N ASN A 348 -4.92 14.02 -30.72
CA ASN A 348 -6.16 14.25 -29.98
C ASN A 348 -7.25 14.66 -30.97
N GLN A 349 -7.87 13.70 -31.66
CA GLN A 349 -9.19 13.88 -32.26
C GLN A 349 -9.79 12.55 -32.74
N THR A 350 -11.06 12.36 -32.43
CA THR A 350 -12.01 11.33 -32.90
C THR A 350 -12.33 11.43 -34.40
N LEU A 351 -11.43 12.02 -35.20
CA LEU A 351 -11.63 12.20 -36.62
C LEU A 351 -10.59 11.39 -37.38
N LEU A 352 -11.09 10.55 -38.28
CA LEU A 352 -10.34 9.85 -39.32
C LEU A 352 -9.48 10.86 -40.10
N VAL A 353 -8.25 11.08 -39.65
CA VAL A 353 -7.28 11.84 -40.43
C VAL A 353 -6.77 10.90 -41.52
N SER A 354 -7.26 11.09 -42.74
CA SER A 354 -6.59 10.57 -43.93
C SER A 354 -5.25 11.30 -44.06
N PHE A 355 -4.16 10.63 -43.70
CA PHE A 355 -2.83 11.14 -43.97
C PHE A 355 -2.56 11.03 -45.48
N PRO A 356 -2.17 12.12 -46.17
CA PRO A 356 -1.79 12.04 -47.57
C PRO A 356 -0.45 11.31 -47.67
N ILE A 357 -0.50 10.02 -47.97
CA ILE A 357 0.69 9.24 -48.32
C ILE A 357 0.94 9.48 -49.81
N SER A 358 2.14 9.94 -50.17
CA SER A 358 2.58 10.03 -51.56
C SER A 358 2.60 8.61 -52.16
N SER A 359 1.63 8.28 -53.00
CA SER A 359 1.52 6.96 -53.61
C SER A 359 2.68 6.71 -54.57
N GLN A 360 3.38 5.58 -54.39
CA GLN A 360 4.27 5.03 -55.41
C GLN A 360 3.44 4.26 -56.46
N PRO A 361 3.87 4.23 -57.73
CA PRO A 361 3.19 3.45 -58.77
C PRO A 361 3.27 1.96 -58.47
N LEU A 362 2.15 1.26 -58.61
CA LEU A 362 2.04 -0.20 -58.51
C LEU A 362 2.54 -0.85 -59.82
N PRO A 363 3.07 -2.08 -59.77
CA PRO A 363 3.33 -2.87 -60.99
C PRO A 363 2.02 -3.25 -61.70
N ASP A 364 2.07 -3.37 -63.03
CA ASP A 364 0.91 -3.69 -63.88
C ASP A 364 0.36 -5.11 -63.56
N ASP A 365 -0.96 -5.22 -63.47
CA ASP A 365 -1.74 -6.42 -63.11
C ASP A 365 -1.74 -7.50 -64.22
N ASP A 366 -0.56 -7.97 -64.65
CA ASP A 366 -0.42 -9.03 -65.67
C ASP A 366 -0.45 -10.47 -65.09
N GLU A 367 -0.69 -10.65 -63.78
CA GLU A 367 -0.78 -11.98 -63.13
C GLU A 367 -2.24 -12.37 -62.82
N GLU A 368 -2.71 -13.41 -63.52
CA GLU A 368 -4.01 -14.11 -63.38
C GLU A 368 -4.08 -14.89 -62.05
N PHE A 369 -3.99 -14.19 -60.91
CA PHE A 369 -4.10 -14.79 -59.58
C PHE A 369 -5.42 -14.42 -58.91
N GLU A 370 -6.33 -15.40 -58.82
CA GLU A 370 -7.61 -15.26 -58.14
C GLU A 370 -7.62 -15.99 -56.78
N LEU A 371 -8.14 -15.33 -55.74
CA LEU A 371 -8.34 -15.94 -54.44
C LEU A 371 -9.57 -16.88 -54.46
N PRO A 372 -9.53 -18.05 -53.79
CA PRO A 372 -10.70 -18.92 -53.67
C PRO A 372 -11.90 -18.25 -52.99
N GLU A 373 -13.12 -18.59 -53.40
CA GLU A 373 -14.37 -17.96 -52.96
C GLU A 373 -14.63 -18.02 -51.44
N TYR A 374 -14.04 -18.99 -50.74
CA TYR A 374 -14.14 -19.12 -49.28
C TYR A 374 -13.17 -18.19 -48.53
N VAL A 375 -12.29 -17.46 -49.22
CA VAL A 375 -11.30 -16.56 -48.61
C VAL A 375 -11.92 -15.18 -48.47
N GLU A 376 -12.24 -14.83 -47.22
CA GLU A 376 -12.69 -13.49 -46.85
C GLU A 376 -11.70 -12.84 -45.87
N PRO A 377 -11.73 -11.51 -45.70
CA PRO A 377 -10.96 -10.85 -44.65
C PRO A 377 -11.29 -11.43 -43.26
N PHE A 378 -10.26 -11.75 -42.47
CA PHE A 378 -10.39 -12.48 -41.20
C PHE A 378 -11.46 -11.95 -40.22
N LEU A 379 -11.69 -10.64 -40.18
CA LEU A 379 -12.55 -9.96 -39.21
C LEU A 379 -13.70 -9.18 -39.87
N LYS A 380 -14.19 -9.66 -41.03
CA LYS A 380 -15.24 -9.00 -41.81
C LYS A 380 -16.53 -8.74 -41.02
N GLU A 381 -16.88 -9.63 -40.09
CA GLU A 381 -18.09 -9.50 -39.27
C GLU A 381 -17.96 -8.48 -38.12
N THR A 382 -16.74 -8.19 -37.67
CA THR A 382 -16.53 -7.29 -36.52
C THR A 382 -16.32 -5.85 -36.99
N PRO A 383 -17.00 -4.85 -36.38
CA PRO A 383 -16.80 -3.46 -36.75
C PRO A 383 -15.39 -2.98 -36.40
N LEU A 384 -14.84 -2.08 -37.23
CA LEU A 384 -13.49 -1.55 -37.04
C LEU A 384 -13.31 -0.79 -35.71
N TYR A 385 -14.35 -0.10 -35.26
CA TYR A 385 -14.35 0.61 -33.98
C TYR A 385 -15.68 0.45 -33.25
N THR A 386 -15.61 0.60 -31.93
CA THR A 386 -16.75 0.64 -31.00
C THR A 386 -16.65 1.92 -30.18
N ASP A 387 -17.69 2.26 -29.43
CA ASP A 387 -17.73 3.46 -28.58
C ASP A 387 -16.59 3.50 -27.55
N ASN A 388 -16.10 2.33 -27.12
CA ASN A 388 -15.00 2.20 -26.16
C ASN A 388 -13.60 2.16 -26.79
N THR A 389 -13.49 2.06 -28.11
CA THR A 389 -12.19 1.88 -28.79
C THR A 389 -11.29 3.10 -28.60
N ALA A 390 -11.81 4.31 -28.78
CA ALA A 390 -11.05 5.55 -28.59
C ALA A 390 -10.56 5.71 -27.14
N ASN A 391 -11.44 5.45 -26.17
CA ASN A 391 -11.10 5.48 -24.74
C ASN A 391 -10.03 4.45 -24.38
N GLY A 392 -10.12 3.24 -24.94
CA GLY A 392 -9.12 2.19 -24.75
C GLY A 392 -7.74 2.58 -25.29
N ILE A 393 -7.69 3.21 -26.48
CA ILE A 393 -6.45 3.71 -27.08
C ILE A 393 -5.87 4.85 -26.24
N ALA A 394 -6.71 5.77 -25.73
CA ALA A 394 -6.26 6.85 -24.85
C ALA A 394 -5.64 6.32 -23.54
N LEU A 395 -6.26 5.29 -22.94
CA LEU A 395 -5.74 4.65 -21.72
C LEU A 395 -4.38 3.99 -21.91
N LEU A 396 -4.02 3.54 -23.12
CA LEU A 396 -2.71 2.96 -23.41
C LEU A 396 -1.56 3.94 -23.09
N TRP A 397 -1.81 5.23 -23.31
CA TRP A 397 -0.86 6.32 -23.13
C TRP A 397 -1.03 7.08 -21.80
N ALA A 398 -1.99 6.66 -20.98
CA ALA A 398 -2.23 7.27 -19.69
C ALA A 398 -1.06 7.01 -18.71
N PRO A 399 -0.79 7.92 -17.76
CA PRO A 399 0.22 7.70 -16.74
C PRO A 399 -0.15 6.51 -15.85
N ARG A 400 0.86 5.82 -15.31
CA ARG A 400 0.62 4.84 -14.23
C ARG A 400 -0.11 5.57 -13.08
N PRO A 401 -1.23 5.04 -12.55
CA PRO A 401 -1.74 3.67 -12.68
C PRO A 401 -2.78 3.40 -13.79
N PHE A 402 -3.18 4.40 -14.58
CA PHE A 402 -4.34 4.32 -15.47
C PHE A 402 -4.11 3.46 -16.73
N ASN A 403 -2.86 3.23 -17.10
CA ASN A 403 -2.49 2.32 -18.19
C ASN A 403 -2.56 0.82 -17.81
N LEU A 404 -3.01 0.48 -16.60
CA LEU A 404 -3.12 -0.90 -16.14
C LEU A 404 -4.58 -1.27 -15.91
N ARG A 405 -4.98 -2.48 -16.33
CA ARG A 405 -6.32 -3.02 -16.06
C ARG A 405 -6.44 -3.69 -14.69
N SER A 406 -5.32 -4.12 -14.12
CA SER A 406 -5.26 -4.79 -12.83
C SER A 406 -3.99 -4.41 -12.09
N GLY A 407 -4.05 -4.50 -10.77
CA GLY A 407 -2.94 -4.10 -9.93
C GLY A 407 -3.07 -4.56 -8.49
N ARG A 408 -2.08 -4.19 -7.70
CA ARG A 408 -2.10 -4.35 -6.24
C ARG A 408 -2.63 -3.05 -5.62
N THR A 409 -3.38 -3.15 -4.54
CA THR A 409 -3.67 -1.99 -3.70
C THR A 409 -2.38 -1.49 -3.05
N ARG A 410 -2.34 -0.19 -2.80
CA ARG A 410 -1.21 0.49 -2.15
C ARG A 410 -1.71 1.09 -0.84
N ARG A 411 -0.80 1.39 0.09
CA ARG A 411 -1.21 2.17 1.27
C ARG A 411 -1.51 3.59 0.84
N ALA A 412 -2.47 4.26 1.48
CA ALA A 412 -2.82 5.65 1.17
C ALA A 412 -1.58 6.58 1.20
N ILE A 413 -0.69 6.40 2.19
CA ILE A 413 0.59 7.13 2.30
C ILE A 413 1.56 6.88 1.15
N ASP A 414 1.50 5.72 0.49
CA ASP A 414 2.44 5.36 -0.56
C ASP A 414 2.04 5.96 -1.92
N VAL A 415 0.89 6.62 -2.05
CA VAL A 415 0.39 7.22 -3.30
C VAL A 415 0.69 8.73 -3.33
N PRO A 416 1.77 9.17 -4.00
CA PRO A 416 2.14 10.58 -3.96
C PRO A 416 1.43 11.38 -5.07
N LEU A 417 0.33 12.04 -4.71
CA LEU A 417 -0.55 12.77 -5.63
C LEU A 417 0.18 13.87 -6.44
N ILE A 418 1.04 14.65 -5.78
CA ILE A 418 1.70 15.82 -6.36
C ILE A 418 3.11 15.53 -6.91
N LYS A 419 3.52 14.26 -6.97
CA LYS A 419 4.91 13.90 -7.34
C LYS A 419 5.28 14.33 -8.73
N ASN A 420 4.36 14.25 -9.68
CA ASN A 420 4.65 14.62 -11.07
C ASN A 420 4.81 16.13 -11.23
N TRP A 421 4.06 16.94 -10.46
CA TRP A 421 4.09 18.40 -10.58
C TRP A 421 5.47 19.01 -10.37
N TYR A 422 6.21 18.56 -9.35
CA TYR A 422 7.57 19.07 -9.10
C TYR A 422 8.66 18.33 -9.86
N ARG A 423 8.33 17.19 -10.49
CA ARG A 423 9.26 16.48 -11.39
C ARG A 423 9.34 17.16 -12.74
N GLU A 424 8.34 17.95 -13.10
CA GLU A 424 8.35 18.81 -14.29
C GLU A 424 9.03 20.15 -14.00
N HIS A 425 9.35 20.88 -15.07
CA HIS A 425 9.88 22.22 -14.91
C HIS A 425 8.83 23.14 -14.30
N CYS A 426 9.28 24.04 -13.41
CA CYS A 426 8.39 25.03 -12.83
C CYS A 426 7.81 25.94 -13.93
N PRO A 427 6.49 26.17 -13.98
CA PRO A 427 5.88 27.02 -15.00
C PRO A 427 6.50 28.42 -15.06
N ALA A 428 6.64 28.96 -16.27
CA ALA A 428 7.14 30.31 -16.47
C ALA A 428 6.24 31.34 -15.76
N GLY A 429 6.83 32.41 -15.22
CA GLY A 429 6.10 33.48 -14.53
C GLY A 429 5.80 33.25 -13.04
N GLN A 430 6.07 32.06 -12.49
CA GLN A 430 5.89 31.80 -11.05
C GLN A 430 6.92 32.57 -10.20
N PRO A 431 6.58 33.02 -8.97
CA PRO A 431 7.50 33.80 -8.13
C PRO A 431 8.70 32.98 -7.65
N VAL A 432 9.79 33.67 -7.28
CA VAL A 432 11.06 33.04 -6.80
C VAL A 432 10.81 32.02 -5.70
N LYS A 433 9.90 32.32 -4.77
CA LYS A 433 9.52 31.42 -3.68
C LYS A 433 9.07 30.05 -4.18
N VAL A 434 8.24 30.00 -5.22
CA VAL A 434 7.73 28.73 -5.79
C VAL A 434 8.85 28.00 -6.52
N ARG A 435 9.66 28.70 -7.31
CA ARG A 435 10.81 28.11 -8.01
C ARG A 435 11.81 27.44 -7.05
N VAL A 436 12.10 28.10 -5.92
CA VAL A 436 12.96 27.52 -4.86
C VAL A 436 12.31 26.29 -4.21
N SER A 437 10.99 26.30 -4.01
CA SER A 437 10.26 25.12 -3.49
C SER A 437 10.36 23.93 -4.44
N TYR A 438 10.20 24.13 -5.75
CA TYR A 438 10.39 23.07 -6.76
C TYR A 438 11.80 22.47 -6.68
N GLN A 439 12.83 23.30 -6.65
CA GLN A 439 14.23 22.85 -6.51
C GLN A 439 14.46 22.05 -5.22
N LYS A 440 13.86 22.46 -4.09
CA LYS A 440 13.97 21.73 -2.82
C LYS A 440 13.27 20.38 -2.86
N LEU A 441 12.06 20.30 -3.44
CA LEU A 441 11.33 19.04 -3.61
C LEU A 441 12.09 18.07 -4.51
N LEU A 442 12.64 18.56 -5.63
CA LEU A 442 13.54 17.79 -6.50
C LEU A 442 14.78 17.30 -5.75
N LYS A 443 15.38 18.16 -4.91
CA LYS A 443 16.53 17.76 -4.08
C LYS A 443 16.18 16.59 -3.16
N TYR A 444 15.03 16.63 -2.50
CA TYR A 444 14.58 15.51 -1.65
C TYR A 444 14.30 14.25 -2.47
N TYR A 445 13.66 14.38 -3.63
CA TYR A 445 13.43 13.27 -4.54
C TYR A 445 14.73 12.58 -4.98
N VAL A 446 15.74 13.36 -5.37
CA VAL A 446 17.06 12.85 -5.79
C VAL A 446 17.80 12.22 -4.61
N LEU A 447 17.80 12.84 -3.43
CA LEU A 447 18.46 12.29 -2.24
C LEU A 447 17.83 10.96 -1.79
N ASN A 448 16.50 10.84 -1.87
CA ASN A 448 15.79 9.60 -1.56
C ASN A 448 16.17 8.49 -2.54
N ALA A 449 16.27 8.80 -3.83
CA ALA A 449 16.67 7.84 -4.85
C ALA A 449 18.15 7.42 -4.72
N LEU A 450 19.04 8.37 -4.40
CA LEU A 450 20.48 8.13 -4.29
C LEU A 450 20.85 7.30 -3.05
N LYS A 451 20.18 7.55 -1.91
CA LYS A 451 20.43 6.84 -0.64
C LYS A 451 19.56 5.58 -0.48
N HIS A 452 18.81 5.20 -1.51
CA HIS A 452 17.96 4.03 -1.49
C HIS A 452 18.81 2.75 -1.35
N ARG A 453 18.56 1.98 -0.29
CA ARG A 453 19.12 0.63 -0.12
C ARG A 453 17.98 -0.39 -0.15
N PRO A 454 18.20 -1.58 -0.72
CA PRO A 454 17.19 -2.63 -0.67
C PRO A 454 16.83 -2.94 0.79
N PRO A 455 15.55 -3.22 1.09
CA PRO A 455 15.12 -3.52 2.44
C PRO A 455 15.83 -4.77 2.96
N LYS A 456 16.29 -4.72 4.22
CA LYS A 456 16.87 -5.89 4.88
C LYS A 456 15.75 -6.83 5.31
N GLU A 457 15.94 -8.12 5.10
CA GLU A 457 15.05 -9.15 5.65
C GLU A 457 15.25 -9.21 7.17
N SER A 458 14.35 -8.61 7.95
CA SER A 458 14.32 -8.80 9.40
C SER A 458 13.03 -9.53 9.78
N LEU A 459 13.18 -10.81 10.15
CA LEU A 459 12.15 -11.59 10.84
C LEU A 459 11.94 -11.00 12.24
N LEU A 460 11.07 -10.01 12.36
CA LEU A 460 10.57 -9.57 13.66
C LEU A 460 9.50 -10.57 14.12
N PHE A 461 9.93 -11.59 14.87
CA PHE A 461 9.03 -12.45 15.62
C PHE A 461 8.41 -11.64 16.77
N TRP A 462 7.15 -11.24 16.60
CA TRP A 462 6.34 -10.69 17.68
C TRP A 462 5.61 -11.83 18.41
N SER A 463 6.38 -12.70 19.08
CA SER A 463 5.85 -13.82 19.86
C SER A 463 5.90 -13.48 21.35
N GLY A 464 4.81 -12.93 21.92
CA GLY A 464 4.69 -12.86 23.38
C GLY A 464 3.65 -11.91 23.98
N GLY A 465 3.11 -10.93 23.24
CA GLY A 465 2.26 -9.88 23.84
C GLY A 465 0.74 -9.97 23.59
N LEU A 466 0.30 -10.75 22.61
CA LEU A 466 -1.10 -10.74 22.13
C LEU A 466 -2.14 -11.30 23.12
N ALA A 467 -1.70 -11.93 24.21
CA ALA A 467 -2.60 -12.46 25.22
C ALA A 467 -3.38 -11.34 25.96
N ILE A 468 -2.77 -10.16 26.14
CA ILE A 468 -3.27 -9.06 26.99
C ILE A 468 -4.04 -7.98 26.20
N PHE A 469 -4.19 -8.18 24.90
CA PHE A 469 -4.95 -7.26 24.05
C PHE A 469 -6.24 -7.92 23.55
N TRP A 470 -7.31 -7.12 23.47
CA TRP A 470 -8.59 -7.51 22.91
C TRP A 470 -8.88 -6.71 21.64
N PRO A 471 -9.43 -7.34 20.60
CA PRO A 471 -9.92 -6.63 19.43
C PRO A 471 -11.29 -5.98 19.73
N GLY A 472 -11.56 -4.85 19.10
CA GLY A 472 -12.81 -4.09 19.15
C GLY A 472 -12.89 -3.15 17.95
N SER A 473 -13.91 -2.29 17.90
CA SER A 473 -14.10 -1.31 16.82
C SER A 473 -14.20 0.10 17.39
N LEU A 474 -13.58 1.08 16.72
CA LEU A 474 -13.64 2.49 17.09
C LEU A 474 -14.13 3.31 15.91
N ARG A 475 -15.13 4.13 16.18
CA ARG A 475 -15.72 5.05 15.23
C ARG A 475 -14.98 6.38 15.27
N VAL A 476 -14.35 6.75 14.17
CA VAL A 476 -13.73 8.07 13.97
C VAL A 476 -14.70 8.89 13.14
N LYS A 477 -15.24 9.96 13.73
CA LYS A 477 -16.00 11.01 13.02
C LYS A 477 -15.05 12.12 12.63
#